data_AF-A0A920EE90-F1
#
_entry.id   AF-A0A920EE90-F1
#
_cell.length_a   1.000
_cell.length_b   1.000
_cell.length_c   1.000
_cell.angle_alpha   90.00
_cell.angle_beta   90.00
_cell.angle_gamma   90.00
#
_symmetry.space_group_name_H-M   'P 1'
#
loop_
_entity.id
_entity.type
_entity.pdbx_description
1 polymer ?
#
loop_
_entity_poly.entity_id
_entity_poly.type
_entity_poly.pdbx_seq_one_letter_code
_entity_poly.pdbx_strand_id
1 'polypeptide(L)' 'MRFYGLEFDSETEVLVTAGATEAIAASLLAICEQGDEIITFEPYYDSYAASIALAGGVRRVITLNTPDYSFSIDDLRN' A
#
# COMPACT_ATOMS: atom_id res chain seq x y z
N MET A 1 -4.78 -22.19 2.34
CA MET A 1 -3.56 -21.37 2.41
C MET A 1 -2.30 -22.22 2.39
N ARG A 2 -1.73 -22.47 1.21
CA ARG A 2 -0.65 -23.44 1.05
C ARG A 2 0.76 -22.85 1.19
N PHE A 3 0.92 -21.56 0.93
CA PHE A 3 2.26 -20.95 0.74
C PHE A 3 2.75 -20.12 1.93
N TYR A 4 1.85 -19.63 2.77
CA TYR A 4 2.18 -18.66 3.83
C TYR A 4 1.77 -19.10 5.24
N GLY A 5 1.14 -20.28 5.39
CA GLY A 5 0.70 -20.79 6.69
C GLY A 5 -0.35 -19.91 7.40
N LEU A 6 -1.03 -19.02 6.67
CA LEU A 6 -2.12 -18.19 7.18
C LEU A 6 -3.45 -18.94 7.12
N GLU A 7 -4.48 -18.51 7.85
CA GLU A 7 -5.87 -18.97 7.69
C GLU A 7 -6.78 -17.74 7.54
N PHE A 8 -7.83 -17.85 6.72
CA PHE A 8 -8.72 -16.77 6.26
C PHE A 8 -10.10 -17.36 6.02
N ASP A 9 -11.13 -16.67 6.45
CA ASP A 9 -12.52 -16.96 6.14
C ASP A 9 -12.87 -16.46 4.74
N SER A 10 -13.37 -17.37 3.87
CA SER A 10 -13.62 -17.03 2.47
C SER A 10 -14.79 -16.07 2.25
N GLU A 11 -15.72 -15.99 3.21
CA GLU A 11 -16.92 -15.15 3.11
C GLU A 11 -16.66 -13.72 3.59
N THR A 12 -15.67 -13.53 4.47
CA THR A 12 -15.47 -12.25 5.17
C THR A 12 -14.08 -11.64 4.97
N GLU A 13 -13.06 -12.44 4.60
CA GLU A 13 -11.67 -11.99 4.50
C GLU A 13 -11.10 -12.12 3.08
N VAL A 14 -11.88 -12.60 2.11
CA VAL A 14 -11.47 -12.73 0.70
C VAL A 14 -12.46 -12.01 -0.21
N LEU A 15 -11.94 -11.08 -1.02
CA LEU A 15 -12.71 -10.35 -2.02
C LEU A 15 -12.10 -10.53 -3.41
N VAL A 16 -12.93 -10.89 -4.39
CA VAL A 16 -12.55 -10.92 -5.81
C VAL A 16 -12.77 -9.55 -6.41
N THR A 17 -11.75 -9.01 -7.08
CA THR A 17 -11.78 -7.71 -7.78
C THR A 17 -11.40 -7.89 -9.26
N ALA A 18 -11.61 -6.88 -10.10
CA ALA A 18 -11.11 -6.83 -11.48
C ALA A 18 -9.60 -6.52 -11.52
N GLY A 19 -8.82 -7.38 -10.87
CA GLY A 19 -7.36 -7.30 -10.78
C GLY A 19 -6.86 -6.59 -9.53
N ALA A 20 -5.55 -6.74 -9.30
CA ALA A 20 -4.88 -6.21 -8.10
C ALA A 20 -4.92 -4.67 -8.03
N THR A 21 -4.89 -3.99 -9.17
CA THR A 21 -4.99 -2.52 -9.23
C THR A 21 -6.30 -2.01 -8.62
N GLU A 22 -7.43 -2.67 -8.91
CA GLU A 22 -8.70 -2.34 -8.27
C GLU A 22 -8.64 -2.63 -6.77
N ALA A 23 -8.09 -3.77 -6.36
CA ALA A 23 -7.98 -4.11 -4.94
C ALA A 23 -7.21 -3.05 -4.15
N ILE A 24 -6.06 -2.58 -4.66
CA ILE A 24 -5.28 -1.51 -4.02
C ILE A 24 -6.08 -0.22 -3.90
N ALA A 25 -6.76 0.20 -4.97
CA ALA A 25 -7.56 1.42 -4.96
C ALA A 25 -8.75 1.31 -3.98
N ALA A 26 -9.47 0.19 -4.01
CA ALA A 26 -10.59 -0.08 -3.12
C ALA A 26 -10.16 -0.12 -1.65
N SER A 27 -9.01 -0.75 -1.34
CA SER A 27 -8.47 -0.77 0.02
C SER A 27 -8.16 0.63 0.52
N LEU A 28 -7.46 1.46 -0.27
CA LEU A 28 -7.12 2.84 0.14
C LEU A 28 -8.38 3.68 0.34
N LEU A 29 -9.37 3.58 -0.57
CA LEU A 29 -10.64 4.28 -0.43
C LEU A 29 -11.45 3.84 0.79
N ALA A 30 -11.30 2.59 1.24
CA ALA A 30 -12.04 2.05 2.37
C ALA A 30 -11.41 2.40 3.73
N ILE A 31 -10.08 2.57 3.79
CA ILE A 31 -9.35 2.71 5.06
C ILE A 31 -8.81 4.12 5.33
N CYS A 32 -8.60 4.93 4.29
CA CYS A 32 -8.00 6.25 4.42
C CYS A 32 -9.05 7.36 4.50
N GLU A 33 -8.78 8.36 5.33
CA GLU A 33 -9.52 9.61 5.40
C GLU A 33 -8.77 10.72 4.65
N GLN A 34 -9.49 11.82 4.35
CA GLN A 34 -8.88 12.96 3.68
C GLN A 34 -7.75 13.55 4.53
N GLY A 35 -6.57 13.70 3.92
CA GLY A 35 -5.38 14.24 4.58
C GLY A 35 -4.52 13.20 5.29
N ASP A 36 -4.93 11.93 5.36
CA ASP A 36 -4.08 10.86 5.90
C ASP A 36 -2.77 10.76 5.14
N GLU A 37 -1.68 10.53 5.86
CA GLU A 37 -0.37 10.35 5.25
C GLU A 37 -0.15 8.87 4.88
N ILE A 38 0.22 8.62 3.62
CA ILE A 38 0.51 7.27 3.12
C ILE A 38 1.97 7.19 2.69
N ILE A 39 2.72 6.35 3.42
CA ILE A 39 4.14 6.09 3.17
C ILE A 39 4.29 5.11 2.00
N THR A 40 5.17 5.47 1.05
CA THR A 40 5.56 4.63 -0.09
C THR A 40 7.09 4.54 -0.15
N PHE A 41 7.61 3.40 -0.63
CA PHE A 41 9.05 3.16 -0.73
C PHE A 41 9.47 3.14 -2.20
N GLU A 42 10.30 4.08 -2.65
CA GLU A 42 10.72 4.15 -4.05
C GLU A 42 12.01 3.34 -4.34
N PRO A 43 12.09 2.65 -5.50
CA PRO A 43 11.12 2.67 -6.61
C PRO A 43 9.84 1.88 -6.31
N TYR A 44 8.67 2.51 -6.54
CA TYR A 44 7.35 1.89 -6.34
C TYR A 44 6.54 1.84 -7.63
N TYR A 45 5.45 1.07 -7.59
CA TYR A 45 4.48 0.96 -8.67
C TYR A 45 3.63 2.23 -8.80
N ASP A 46 3.57 2.80 -10.00
CA ASP A 46 2.95 4.10 -10.30
C ASP A 46 1.48 4.21 -9.89
N SER A 47 0.74 3.10 -9.92
CA SER A 47 -0.67 3.08 -9.50
C SER A 47 -0.88 3.52 -8.05
N TYR A 48 0.11 3.35 -7.16
CA TYR A 48 -0.02 3.78 -5.76
C TYR A 48 -0.22 5.29 -5.66
N ALA A 49 0.51 6.08 -6.46
CA ALA A 49 0.38 7.53 -6.45
C ALA A 49 -1.03 7.98 -6.89
N ALA A 50 -1.58 7.33 -7.92
CA ALA A 50 -2.92 7.61 -8.41
C ALA A 50 -3.99 7.23 -7.38
N SER A 51 -3.88 6.06 -6.75
CA SER A 51 -4.83 5.59 -5.74
C SER A 51 -4.79 6.41 -4.46
N ILE A 52 -3.60 6.84 -4.00
CA ILE A 52 -3.46 7.73 -2.83
C ILE A 52 -4.14 9.07 -3.08
N ALA A 53 -3.89 9.67 -4.25
CA ALA A 53 -4.52 10.94 -4.63
C ALA A 53 -6.05 10.80 -4.72
N LEU A 54 -6.54 9.68 -5.28
CA LEU A 54 -7.97 9.38 -5.37
C LEU A 54 -8.63 9.26 -3.98
N ALA A 55 -7.92 8.69 -3.00
CA ALA A 55 -8.38 8.58 -1.62
C ALA A 55 -8.23 9.91 -0.82
N GLY A 56 -7.72 10.97 -1.44
CA GLY A 56 -7.51 12.26 -0.76
C GLY A 56 -6.35 12.26 0.24
N GLY A 57 -5.46 11.26 0.15
CA GLY A 57 -4.31 11.12 1.03
C GLY A 57 -3.10 11.95 0.60
N VAL A 58 -2.20 12.19 1.55
CA VAL A 58 -0.92 12.86 1.36
C VAL A 58 0.16 11.80 1.20
N ARG A 59 0.73 11.69 -0.01
CA ARG A 59 1.79 10.73 -0.29
C ARG A 59 3.12 11.19 0.31
N ARG A 60 3.67 10.41 1.24
CA ARG A 60 5.05 10.52 1.75
C ARG A 60 5.93 9.44 1.11
N VAL A 61 7.07 9.83 0.56
CA VAL A 61 7.97 8.91 -0.17
C VAL A 61 9.27 8.73 0.61
N ILE A 62 9.67 7.47 0.78
CA ILE A 62 10.99 7.07 1.30
C ILE A 62 11.80 6.48 0.15
N THR A 63 12.94 7.07 -0.14
CA THR A 63 13.88 6.55 -1.15
C THR A 63 14.70 5.41 -0.57
N LEU A 64 14.62 4.23 -1.19
CA LEU A 64 15.39 3.07 -0.76
C LEU A 64 16.87 3.21 -1.14
N ASN A 65 17.74 2.78 -0.24
CA ASN A 65 19.19 2.83 -0.39
C ASN A 65 19.68 1.71 -1.29
N THR A 66 20.57 2.03 -2.23
CA THR A 66 21.23 1.02 -3.09
C THR A 66 22.47 0.44 -2.39
N PRO A 67 22.86 -0.81 -2.69
CA PRO A 67 22.37 -1.69 -3.77
C PRO A 67 21.25 -2.67 -3.38
N ASP A 68 20.93 -2.80 -2.10
CA ASP A 68 20.01 -3.82 -1.59
C ASP A 68 18.56 -3.34 -1.43
N TYR A 69 18.29 -2.07 -1.75
CA TYR A 69 16.99 -1.42 -1.60
C TYR A 69 16.49 -1.42 -0.14
N SER A 70 17.41 -1.16 0.80
CA SER A 70 17.12 -1.08 2.24
C SER A 70 16.69 0.33 2.69
N PHE A 71 16.11 0.45 3.88
CA PHE A 71 15.80 1.73 4.53
C PHE A 71 16.10 1.66 6.04
N SER A 72 16.33 2.82 6.66
CA SER A 72 16.49 2.94 8.11
C SER A 72 15.13 3.20 8.76
N ILE A 73 14.95 2.74 10.01
CA ILE A 73 13.75 3.06 10.78
C ILE A 73 13.57 4.57 10.97
N ASP A 74 14.66 5.34 11.00
CA ASP A 74 14.61 6.79 11.15
C ASP A 74 13.99 7.48 9.93
N ASP A 75 13.99 6.82 8.76
CA ASP A 75 13.32 7.31 7.55
C ASP A 75 11.78 7.35 7.73
N LEU A 76 11.22 6.63 8.70
CA LEU A 76 9.79 6.62 9.02
C LEU A 76 9.35 7.71 10.00
N ARG A 77 10.29 8.37 10.70
CA ARG A 77 9.97 9.25 11.85
C ARG A 77 9.85 10.74 11.53
N ASN A 78 10.22 11.14 10.31
CA ASN A 78 10.34 12.55 9.90
C ASN A 78 9.09 13.13 9.26
#